data_AF-A0A945MSW5-F1
#
_entry.id   AF-A0A945MSW5-F1
#
_cell.length_a   1.000
_cell.length_b   1.000
_cell.length_c   1.000
_cell.angle_alpha   90.00
_cell.angle_beta   90.00
_cell.angle_gamma   90.00
#
_symmetry.space_group_name_H-M   'P 1'
#
loop_
_entity.id
_entity.type
_entity.pdbx_description
1 polymer ?
#
loop_
_entity_poly.entity_id
_entity_poly.type
_entity_poly.pdbx_seq_one_letter_code
_entity_poly.pdbx_strand_id
1 'polypeptide(L)' 'MANQAMRNLEPFLDSTRLLDAPEALRARAAEQGYLFFRSLLDSESVLDLRRQILEVCQQHGWLAEDMSLMDGVSKEG' A
#
# COMPACT_ATOMS: atom_id res chain seq x y z
N MET A 1 33.77 -7.67 0.67
CA MET A 1 32.58 -8.37 1.21
C MET A 1 31.72 -7.35 1.93
N ALA A 2 30.63 -6.88 1.32
CA ALA A 2 29.75 -5.89 1.93
C ALA A 2 28.64 -6.63 2.68
N ASN A 3 28.69 -6.58 4.01
CA ASN A 3 27.66 -7.10 4.89
C ASN A 3 26.41 -6.21 4.76
N GLN A 4 25.38 -6.66 4.04
CA GLN A 4 24.08 -5.99 4.02
C GLN A 4 23.52 -6.01 5.44
N ALA A 5 23.58 -4.88 6.14
CA ALA A 5 22.81 -4.69 7.36
C ALA A 5 21.32 -4.81 6.99
N MET A 6 20.70 -5.96 7.28
CA MET A 6 19.26 -6.08 7.29
C MET A 6 18.71 -4.97 8.19
N ARG A 7 18.05 -3.98 7.60
CA ARG A 7 17.36 -2.95 8.38
C ARG A 7 16.23 -3.67 9.12
N ASN A 8 16.35 -3.78 10.43
CA ASN A 8 15.21 -4.14 11.27
C ASN A 8 14.20 -2.99 11.18
N LEU A 9 13.20 -3.17 10.32
CA LEU A 9 12.06 -2.28 10.22
C LEU A 9 11.06 -2.71 11.29
N GLU A 10 10.82 -1.84 12.26
CA GLU A 10 9.74 -2.05 13.22
C GLU A 10 8.40 -2.05 12.49
N PRO A 11 7.51 -3.01 12.76
CA PRO A 11 6.19 -3.06 12.13
C PRO A 11 5.33 -1.87 12.57
N PHE A 12 4.41 -1.43 11.71
CA PHE A 12 3.44 -0.40 12.08
C PHE A 12 2.50 -0.88 13.18
N LEU A 13 2.24 0.00 14.14
CA LEU A 13 1.32 -0.27 15.23
C LEU A 13 -0.14 -0.15 14.77
N ASP A 14 -0.82 -1.29 14.75
CA ASP A 14 -2.21 -1.38 14.34
C ASP A 14 -3.14 -0.60 15.29
N SER A 15 -3.90 0.32 14.71
CA SER A 15 -4.85 1.20 15.39
C SER A 15 -6.31 0.91 14.99
N THR A 16 -6.58 -0.17 14.25
CA THR A 16 -7.92 -0.55 13.77
C THR A 16 -8.94 -0.70 14.90
N ARG A 17 -8.51 -1.19 16.06
CA ARG A 17 -9.40 -1.33 17.24
C ARG A 17 -9.82 0.00 17.87
N LEU A 18 -9.20 1.11 17.48
CA LEU A 18 -9.49 2.44 17.99
C LEU A 18 -10.46 3.24 17.09
N LEU A 19 -10.95 2.66 15.99
CA LEU A 19 -11.81 3.38 15.03
C LEU A 19 -13.04 4.02 15.68
N ASP A 20 -13.64 3.35 16.67
CA ASP A 20 -14.81 3.86 17.41
C ASP A 20 -14.44 4.75 18.61
N ALA A 21 -13.15 5.08 18.79
CA ALA A 21 -12.63 5.84 19.92
C ALA A 21 -11.83 7.08 19.46
N PRO A 22 -12.50 8.18 19.10
CA PRO A 22 -11.86 9.37 18.52
C PRO A 22 -10.74 9.97 19.37
N GLU A 23 -10.92 10.06 20.69
CA GLU A 23 -9.88 10.60 21.58
C GLU A 23 -8.65 9.69 21.65
N ALA A 24 -8.85 8.38 21.63
CA ALA A 24 -7.75 7.42 21.60
C ALA A 24 -6.98 7.47 20.27
N LEU A 25 -7.66 7.69 19.14
CA LEU A 25 -7.01 7.92 17.85
C LEU A 25 -6.17 9.19 17.83
N ARG A 26 -6.69 10.30 18.40
CA ARG A 26 -5.94 11.56 18.49
C ARG A 26 -4.69 11.40 19.35
N ALA A 27 -4.81 10.74 20.51
CA ALA A 27 -3.67 10.44 21.37
C ALA A 27 -2.64 9.56 20.64
N ARG A 28 -3.08 8.50 19.96
CA ARG A 28 -2.22 7.62 19.17
C ARG A 28 -1.50 8.37 18.04
N ALA A 29 -2.20 9.22 17.31
CA ALA A 29 -1.62 10.03 16.25
C ALA A 29 -0.60 11.03 16.78
N ALA A 30 -0.88 11.66 17.92
CA ALA A 30 0.06 12.58 18.57
C ALA A 30 1.32 11.87 19.08
N GLU A 31 1.19 10.65 19.59
CA GLU A 31 2.31 9.86 20.11
C GLU A 31 3.17 9.24 18.99
N GLN A 32 2.55 8.65 17.98
CA GLN A 32 3.24 7.87 16.94
C GLN A 32 3.56 8.68 15.68
N GLY A 33 2.86 9.81 15.44
CA GLY A 33 2.98 10.60 14.21
C GLY A 33 2.34 9.96 12.98
N TYR A 34 1.69 8.79 13.13
CA TYR A 34 0.96 8.10 12.07
C TYR A 34 -0.21 7.30 12.67
N LEU A 35 -1.11 6.84 11.79
CA LEU A 35 -2.14 5.86 12.12
C LEU A 35 -2.12 4.76 11.05
N PHE A 36 -1.89 3.52 11.48
CA PHE A 36 -1.99 2.36 10.61
C PHE A 36 -3.30 1.63 10.89
N PHE A 37 -4.06 1.36 9.83
CA PHE A 37 -5.32 0.64 9.88
C PHE A 37 -5.27 -0.54 8.90
N ARG A 38 -5.58 -1.73 9.38
CA ARG A 38 -5.76 -2.91 8.55
C ARG A 38 -7.17 -2.92 7.99
N SER A 39 -7.29 -3.14 6.68
CA SER A 39 -8.58 -3.29 5.99
C SER A 39 -9.56 -2.13 6.24
N LEU A 40 -9.03 -0.89 6.33
CA LEU A 40 -9.89 0.30 6.47
C LEU A 40 -10.72 0.56 5.22
N LEU A 41 -10.13 0.34 4.05
CA LEU A 41 -10.80 0.43 2.77
C LEU A 41 -11.21 -0.97 2.32
N ASP A 42 -12.35 -1.03 1.64
CA ASP A 42 -12.80 -2.23 0.96
C ASP A 42 -11.77 -2.68 -0.10
N SER A 43 -11.39 -3.95 -0.07
CA SER A 43 -10.33 -4.47 -0.93
C SER A 43 -10.74 -4.51 -2.39
N GLU A 44 -12.01 -4.76 -2.71
CA GLU A 44 -12.49 -4.80 -4.09
C GLU A 44 -12.41 -3.41 -4.72
N SER A 45 -12.82 -2.38 -3.97
CA SER A 45 -12.71 -0.98 -4.38
C SER A 45 -11.26 -0.56 -4.66
N VAL A 46 -10.31 -0.99 -3.83
CA VAL A 46 -8.87 -0.71 -4.04
C VAL A 46 -8.33 -1.46 -5.27
N LEU A 47 -8.75 -2.71 -5.48
CA LEU A 47 -8.33 -3.52 -6.63
C LEU A 47 -8.91 -3.02 -7.94
N ASP A 48 -10.15 -2.53 -7.95
CA ASP A 48 -10.74 -1.91 -9.13
C ASP A 48 -10.01 -0.62 -9.51
N LEU A 49 -9.70 0.25 -8.53
CA LEU A 49 -8.88 1.43 -8.79
C LEU A 49 -7.49 1.06 -9.33
N ARG A 50 -6.86 0.02 -8.77
CA ARG A 50 -5.58 -0.52 -9.29
C ARG A 50 -5.71 -0.90 -10.77
N ARG A 51 -6.77 -1.62 -11.14
CA ARG A 51 -7.03 -2.02 -12.54
C ARG A 51 -7.12 -0.79 -13.44
N GLN A 52 -7.92 0.21 -13.07
CA GLN A 52 -8.11 1.43 -13.86
C GLN A 52 -6.78 2.18 -14.09
N ILE A 53 -5.92 2.26 -13.07
CA ILE A 53 -4.58 2.88 -13.21
C ILE A 53 -3.71 2.07 -14.19
N LEU A 54 -3.73 0.74 -14.08
CA LEU A 54 -2.94 -0.13 -14.96
C LEU A 54 -3.43 -0.07 -16.41
N GLU A 55 -4.74 0.11 -16.65
CA GLU A 55 -5.28 0.33 -18.00
C GLU A 55 -4.69 1.58 -18.65
N VAL A 56 -4.55 2.68 -17.90
CA VAL A 56 -3.88 3.90 -18.37
C VAL A 56 -2.41 3.63 -18.67
N CYS A 57 -1.69 2.91 -17.80
CA CYS A 57 -0.29 2.53 -18.05
C CYS A 57 -0.14 1.66 -19.31
N GLN A 58 -1.06 0.71 -19.53
CA GLN A 58 -1.06 -0.15 -20.71
C GLN A 58 -1.30 0.67 -21.98
N GLN A 59 -2.26 1.61 -21.96
CA GLN A 59 -2.53 2.51 -23.09
C GLN A 59 -1.30 3.33 -23.51
N HIS A 60 -0.43 3.67 -22.56
CA HIS A 60 0.83 4.38 -22.83
C HIS A 60 2.03 3.46 -23.08
N GLY A 61 1.81 2.14 -23.15
CA GLY A 61 2.86 1.15 -23.40
C GLY A 61 3.92 1.15 -22.30
N TRP A 62 3.51 1.31 -21.04
CA TRP A 62 4.42 1.25 -19.88
C TRP A 62 4.49 -0.15 -19.26
N LEU A 63 3.56 -1.04 -19.59
CA LEU A 63 3.51 -2.40 -19.07
C LEU A 63 4.04 -3.41 -20.09
N ALA A 64 4.51 -4.56 -19.60
CA ALA A 64 4.85 -5.71 -20.43
C ALA A 64 3.59 -6.25 -21.14
N GLU A 65 3.70 -6.49 -22.45
CA GLU A 65 2.54 -6.87 -23.29
C GLU A 65 2.13 -8.33 -23.15
N ASP A 66 3.05 -9.20 -22.70
CA ASP A 66 2.88 -10.65 -22.57
C ASP A 66 2.38 -11.11 -21.19
N MET A 67 2.13 -10.16 -20.29
CA MET A 67 1.67 -10.42 -18.92
C MET A 67 0.23 -9.95 -18.69
N SER A 68 -0.41 -10.50 -17.64
CA SER A 68 -1.74 -10.03 -17.25
C SER A 68 -1.65 -8.58 -16.77
N LEU A 69 -2.64 -7.76 -17.14
CA LEU A 69 -2.73 -6.37 -16.70
C LEU A 69 -2.53 -6.24 -15.18
N MET A 70 -3.17 -7.13 -14.41
CA MET A 70 -3.15 -7.08 -12.95
C MET A 70 -1.84 -7.52 -12.32
N ASP A 71 -0.94 -8.17 -13.07
CA ASP A 71 0.43 -8.42 -12.62
C ASP A 71 1.19 -7.10 -12.48
N GLY A 72 0.82 -6.09 -13.29
CA GLY A 72 1.36 -4.73 -13.21
C GLY A 72 2.86 -4.66 -13.46
N VAL A 73 3.37 -5.54 -14.33
CA VAL A 73 4.80 -5.61 -14.65
C VAL A 73 5.14 -4.53 -15.68
N SER A 74 6.14 -3.71 -15.36
CA SER A 74 6.68 -2.70 -16.27
C SER A 74 7.32 -3.36 -17.48
N LYS A 75 7.25 -2.70 -18.65
CA LYS A 75 8.13 -3.07 -19.76
C LYS A 75 9.61 -2.94 -19.33
N GLU A 76 10.46 -3.78 -19.91
CA GLU A 76 11.91 -3.57 -19.84
C GLU A 76 12.29 -2.30 -20.62
N GLY A 77 13.26 -1.56 -20.10
CA GLY A 77 13.73 -0.28 -20.64
C GLY A 77 14.96 -0.41 -21.52
#